data_AF-A0A2E1EQM6-F1
#
_entry.id   AF-A0A2E1EQM6-F1
#
_cell.length_a   1.000
_cell.length_b   1.000
_cell.length_c   1.000
_cell.angle_alpha   90.00
_cell.angle_beta   90.00
_cell.angle_gamma   90.00
#
_symmetry.space_group_name_H-M   'P 1'
#
loop_
_entity.id
_entity.type
_entity.pdbx_description
1 polymer ?
#
loop_
_entity_poly.entity_id
_entity_poly.type
_entity_poly.pdbx_seq_one_letter_code
_entity_poly.pdbx_strand_id
1 'polypeptide(L)'
;MKNKLLATLILITSQLYSQQQNNKYAIYSFGEGGNLKMLYDRRQRPQALKEGNEIYLVYNGNSINKDEKPRTMPIITNFNLKTKTFGDSFSLGSASSDHHDCPIIWADKKMNLHVFYGAHNSPGIHLISKKKLSIGKSLDDWEKIPFLETKVSYPSFSTSAFGDIIYFRNGGHTSNWKYALKNYNTKVWISSVSPTTDLDSKGMFEWSSYHSYTLSNDKKFMHIAFISYDDNKQNNPGRYFNERYNTIVTNDYKYNLYYLKIDLESGKAYNFSGEPMKLPIDLYTANQNCIIWNTKGRGSGIPPEIIEDKNGNPAFLHVLTEKNLNEFQYYFVHYLNEKWIKSSIRSSNHQWNNADIIIKNDKYHAYLITGDKVLKTPYDDAKKFLRENNLNNWTKINELNGGYMDKHGGGQIEEWVSNDGMNWEFYKKITPKNTDSDWKFNNIQFIKDKKGNKMKDAFIFYGWNSDPEKQSSGFLYLDY
;
A
#
# COMPACT_ATOMS: atom_id res chain seq x y z
N MET A 1 -55.71 -38.49 2.45
CA MET A 1 -54.73 -37.60 3.13
C MET A 1 -53.32 -38.03 2.76
N LYS A 2 -52.89 -37.67 1.55
CA LYS A 2 -51.54 -37.79 1.00
C LYS A 2 -51.30 -36.52 0.19
N ASN A 3 -50.06 -36.03 0.15
CA ASN A 3 -49.59 -34.82 -0.53
C ASN A 3 -49.53 -33.56 0.34
N LYS A 4 -48.49 -33.46 1.18
CA LYS A 4 -47.91 -32.17 1.61
C LYS A 4 -46.49 -32.24 2.20
N LEU A 5 -45.71 -33.29 1.88
CA LEU A 5 -44.38 -33.50 2.47
C LEU A 5 -43.22 -33.71 1.49
N LEU A 6 -43.40 -33.39 0.20
CA LEU A 6 -42.34 -33.52 -0.81
C LEU A 6 -41.81 -32.19 -1.38
N ALA A 7 -42.36 -31.05 -0.97
CA ALA A 7 -41.98 -29.74 -1.52
C ALA A 7 -40.90 -29.00 -0.69
N THR A 8 -40.60 -29.45 0.52
CA THR A 8 -39.66 -28.75 1.42
C THR A 8 -38.25 -29.34 1.40
N LEU A 9 -38.03 -30.47 0.73
CA LEU A 9 -36.71 -31.11 0.63
C LEU A 9 -35.97 -30.83 -0.69
N ILE A 10 -36.58 -30.09 -1.62
CA ILE A 10 -35.97 -29.70 -2.91
C ILE A 10 -35.54 -28.21 -2.91
N LEU A 11 -35.88 -27.45 -1.86
CA LEU A 11 -35.52 -26.03 -1.71
C LEU A 11 -34.39 -25.75 -0.72
N ILE A 12 -33.79 -26.78 -0.12
CA ILE A 12 -32.60 -26.66 0.75
C ILE A 12 -31.33 -27.24 0.08
N THR A 13 -31.46 -27.94 -1.04
CA THR A 13 -30.31 -28.47 -1.81
C THR A 13 -29.85 -27.55 -2.95
N SER A 14 -30.51 -26.41 -3.18
CA SER A 14 -30.07 -25.40 -4.17
C SER A 14 -29.19 -24.29 -3.59
N GLN A 15 -28.87 -24.31 -2.29
CA GLN A 15 -27.87 -23.40 -1.66
C GLN A 15 -26.51 -24.06 -1.40
N LEU A 16 -26.34 -25.33 -1.80
CA LEU A 16 -25.07 -26.05 -1.78
C LEU A 16 -24.66 -26.54 -3.18
N TYR A 17 -25.24 -25.95 -4.23
CA TYR A 17 -24.54 -25.89 -5.51
C TYR A 17 -23.39 -24.91 -5.31
N SER A 18 -22.25 -25.47 -4.93
CA SER A 18 -20.95 -25.15 -5.53
C SER A 18 -21.12 -24.16 -6.68
N GLN A 19 -20.94 -22.87 -6.38
CA GLN A 19 -20.33 -21.98 -7.35
C GLN A 19 -18.91 -22.53 -7.56
N GLN A 20 -18.80 -23.62 -8.31
CA GLN A 20 -17.79 -23.70 -9.35
C GLN A 20 -18.14 -22.57 -10.32
N GLN A 21 -17.88 -21.33 -9.90
CA GLN A 21 -17.46 -20.31 -10.83
C GLN A 21 -16.33 -21.00 -11.60
N ASN A 22 -16.50 -21.13 -12.91
CA ASN A 22 -15.34 -21.24 -13.80
C ASN A 22 -14.48 -20.04 -13.42
N ASN A 23 -13.51 -20.23 -12.52
CA ASN A 23 -12.68 -19.15 -12.05
C ASN A 23 -11.94 -18.66 -13.28
N LYS A 24 -12.42 -17.55 -13.85
CA LYS A 24 -11.80 -16.85 -14.98
C LYS A 24 -10.53 -16.14 -14.55
N TYR A 25 -9.79 -16.74 -13.62
CA TYR A 25 -8.54 -16.20 -13.12
C TYR A 25 -7.59 -17.32 -12.77
N ALA A 26 -6.30 -17.01 -12.81
CA ALA A 26 -5.24 -17.85 -12.28
C ALA A 26 -4.39 -17.07 -11.30
N ILE A 27 -3.87 -17.78 -10.31
CA ILE A 27 -2.94 -17.24 -9.33
C ILE A 27 -1.66 -18.07 -9.40
N TYR A 28 -0.54 -17.39 -9.55
CA TYR A 28 0.79 -18.01 -9.65
C TYR A 28 1.62 -17.52 -8.45
N SER A 29 2.15 -18.45 -7.66
CA SER A 29 3.05 -18.10 -6.55
C SER A 29 4.45 -17.79 -7.05
N PHE A 30 5.06 -16.77 -6.47
CA PHE A 30 6.46 -16.41 -6.70
C PHE A 30 7.14 -16.06 -5.39
N GLY A 31 8.42 -16.40 -5.30
CA GLY A 31 9.19 -16.18 -4.09
C GLY A 31 8.73 -17.05 -2.93
N GLU A 32 9.71 -17.51 -2.18
CA GLU A 32 9.51 -18.20 -0.92
C GLU A 32 10.36 -17.51 0.15
N GLY A 33 9.80 -17.44 1.35
CA GLY A 33 10.41 -16.65 2.42
C GLY A 33 10.29 -15.15 2.19
N GLY A 34 10.37 -14.35 3.24
CA GLY A 34 10.07 -12.92 3.16
C GLY A 34 10.20 -12.21 4.49
N ASN A 35 10.25 -10.88 4.48
CA ASN A 35 10.26 -10.14 5.74
C ASN A 35 8.88 -10.25 6.37
N LEU A 36 8.81 -10.74 7.62
CA LEU A 36 7.59 -10.83 8.42
C LEU A 36 7.03 -9.44 8.82
N LYS A 37 7.79 -8.38 8.53
CA LYS A 37 7.34 -7.00 8.67
C LYS A 37 7.09 -6.45 7.27
N MET A 38 5.81 -6.35 6.92
CA MET A 38 5.26 -5.69 5.73
C MET A 38 5.97 -6.01 4.40
N LEU A 39 5.35 -6.81 3.55
CA LEU A 39 5.71 -6.87 2.12
C LEU A 39 5.12 -5.70 1.29
N TYR A 40 4.97 -4.53 1.96
CA TYR A 40 4.89 -3.10 1.59
C TYR A 40 3.63 -2.44 0.99
N ASP A 41 2.97 -1.73 1.90
CA ASP A 41 1.96 -0.68 1.73
C ASP A 41 2.27 0.36 0.62
N ARG A 42 1.22 1.06 0.14
CA ARG A 42 1.17 1.93 -1.06
C ARG A 42 2.17 3.08 -1.15
N ARG A 43 2.96 3.30 -0.09
CA ARG A 43 4.03 4.29 -0.02
C ARG A 43 5.25 3.92 -0.87
N GLN A 44 5.50 2.63 -1.13
CA GLN A 44 6.70 2.15 -1.82
C GLN A 44 6.33 1.25 -3.01
N ARG A 45 6.24 1.84 -4.22
CA ARG A 45 5.71 1.18 -5.42
C ARG A 45 6.35 1.74 -6.70
N PRO A 46 6.34 1.03 -7.84
CA PRO A 46 5.77 -0.29 -8.03
C PRO A 46 6.77 -1.42 -7.81
N GLN A 47 6.27 -2.60 -7.47
CA GLN A 47 7.04 -3.84 -7.31
C GLN A 47 6.86 -4.80 -8.50
N ALA A 48 5.94 -4.45 -9.41
CA ALA A 48 5.65 -5.19 -10.62
C ALA A 48 5.54 -4.22 -11.81
N LEU A 49 6.18 -4.57 -12.91
CA LEU A 49 6.16 -3.83 -14.17
C LEU A 49 5.76 -4.77 -15.30
N LYS A 50 4.72 -4.42 -16.06
CA LYS A 50 4.38 -5.11 -17.30
C LYS A 50 5.03 -4.43 -18.50
N GLU A 51 5.75 -5.20 -19.30
CA GLU A 51 6.27 -4.76 -20.60
C GLU A 51 6.29 -5.92 -21.60
N GLY A 52 5.80 -5.69 -22.82
CA GLY A 52 5.63 -6.77 -23.80
C GLY A 52 4.78 -7.93 -23.26
N ASN A 53 5.34 -9.15 -23.32
CA ASN A 53 4.75 -10.39 -22.80
C ASN A 53 5.29 -10.76 -21.41
N GLU A 54 5.98 -9.86 -20.73
CA GLU A 54 6.62 -10.12 -19.45
C GLU A 54 6.00 -9.25 -18.35
N ILE A 55 5.92 -9.82 -17.15
CA ILE A 55 5.73 -9.08 -15.91
C ILE A 55 7.03 -9.24 -15.12
N TYR A 56 7.77 -8.16 -14.94
CA TYR A 56 8.97 -8.11 -14.10
C TYR A 56 8.57 -7.85 -12.66
N LEU A 57 9.13 -8.61 -11.73
CA LEU A 57 8.77 -8.60 -10.32
C LEU A 57 10.01 -8.40 -9.46
N VAL A 58 9.92 -7.50 -8.50
CA VAL A 58 10.93 -7.31 -7.46
C VAL A 58 10.30 -7.42 -6.08
N TYR A 59 10.99 -8.09 -5.17
CA TYR A 59 10.49 -8.32 -3.80
C TYR A 59 11.65 -8.62 -2.85
N ASN A 60 11.38 -8.56 -1.55
CA ASN A 60 12.30 -9.06 -0.54
C ASN A 60 11.94 -10.51 -0.20
N GLY A 61 12.87 -11.45 -0.36
CA GLY A 61 12.62 -12.87 -0.14
C GLY A 61 13.85 -13.69 0.21
N ASN A 62 13.76 -15.00 -0.03
CA ASN A 62 14.86 -15.97 0.12
C ASN A 62 15.40 -16.04 1.56
N SER A 63 14.49 -16.07 2.54
CA SER A 63 14.81 -16.20 3.96
C SER A 63 13.82 -17.12 4.64
N ILE A 64 14.31 -18.08 5.43
CA ILE A 64 13.42 -18.94 6.21
C ILE A 64 12.91 -18.12 7.40
N ASN A 65 11.59 -18.13 7.60
CA ASN A 65 10.90 -17.39 8.66
C ASN A 65 11.10 -18.03 10.05
N LYS A 66 12.36 -18.21 10.48
CA LYS A 66 12.69 -18.73 11.82
C LYS A 66 12.83 -17.63 12.87
N ASP A 67 13.09 -16.40 12.43
CA ASP A 67 13.29 -15.23 13.29
C ASP A 67 12.18 -14.20 13.08
N GLU A 68 11.91 -13.38 14.10
CA GLU A 68 10.91 -12.30 14.07
C GLU A 68 11.17 -11.21 13.01
N LYS A 69 12.43 -11.04 12.61
CA LYS A 69 12.90 -10.09 11.59
C LYS A 69 13.87 -10.81 10.65
N PRO A 70 13.38 -11.75 9.82
CA PRO A 70 14.26 -12.55 8.99
C PRO A 70 15.00 -11.63 8.02
N ARG A 71 16.30 -11.88 7.83
CA ARG A 71 17.10 -11.10 6.90
C ARG A 71 16.77 -11.56 5.48
N THR A 72 16.19 -10.65 4.69
CA THR A 72 15.73 -10.92 3.33
C THR A 72 16.59 -10.24 2.30
N MET A 73 16.68 -10.82 1.10
CA MET A 73 17.43 -10.26 -0.02
C MET A 73 16.48 -9.58 -1.02
N PRO A 74 16.90 -8.48 -1.67
CA PRO A 74 16.15 -7.92 -2.80
C PRO A 74 16.30 -8.87 -3.99
N ILE A 75 15.21 -9.54 -4.38
CA ILE A 75 15.15 -10.50 -5.48
C ILE A 75 14.46 -9.87 -6.69
N ILE A 76 14.89 -10.28 -7.88
CA ILE A 76 14.17 -10.03 -9.14
C ILE A 76 13.84 -11.34 -9.86
N THR A 77 12.69 -11.39 -10.50
CA THR A 77 12.26 -12.44 -11.43
C THR A 77 11.35 -11.85 -12.51
N ASN A 78 10.91 -12.66 -13.46
CA ASN A 78 9.93 -12.30 -14.46
C ASN A 78 8.92 -13.43 -14.68
N PHE A 79 7.71 -13.06 -15.09
CA PHE A 79 6.65 -13.98 -15.47
C PHE A 79 6.28 -13.78 -16.93
N ASN A 80 6.39 -14.85 -17.71
CA ASN A 80 6.03 -14.82 -19.12
C ASN A 80 4.52 -15.06 -19.29
N LEU A 81 3.83 -14.06 -19.82
CA LEU A 81 2.38 -14.06 -20.03
C LEU A 81 1.91 -15.05 -21.10
N LYS A 82 2.79 -15.53 -21.99
CA LYS A 82 2.44 -16.52 -23.02
C LYS A 82 2.55 -17.95 -22.49
N THR A 83 3.69 -18.29 -21.88
CA THR A 83 3.95 -19.63 -21.33
C THR A 83 3.32 -19.84 -19.96
N LYS A 84 2.94 -18.75 -19.27
CA LYS A 84 2.41 -18.76 -17.91
C LYS A 84 3.38 -19.34 -16.88
N THR A 85 4.67 -19.04 -17.04
CA THR A 85 5.75 -19.55 -16.18
C THR A 85 6.64 -18.42 -15.68
N PHE A 86 7.17 -18.58 -14.46
CA PHE A 86 8.26 -17.75 -13.98
C PHE A 86 9.59 -18.15 -14.64
N GLY A 87 10.45 -17.16 -14.84
CA GLY A 87 11.87 -17.38 -15.14
C GLY A 87 12.69 -17.57 -13.86
N ASP A 88 14.00 -17.68 -14.03
CA ASP A 88 14.94 -17.74 -12.91
C ASP A 88 14.85 -16.48 -12.05
N SER A 89 15.18 -16.63 -10.77
CA SER A 89 15.28 -15.52 -9.81
C SER A 89 16.67 -15.44 -9.23
N PHE A 90 17.17 -14.22 -8.98
CA PHE A 90 18.46 -14.01 -8.33
C PHE A 90 18.44 -12.75 -7.45
N SER A 91 19.40 -12.67 -6.52
CA SER A 91 19.53 -11.53 -5.63
C SER A 91 20.24 -10.35 -6.30
N LEU A 92 19.72 -9.14 -6.08
CA LEU A 92 20.28 -7.87 -6.51
C LEU A 92 21.19 -7.22 -5.46
N GLY A 93 21.32 -7.80 -4.27
CA GLY A 93 22.07 -7.18 -3.17
C GLY A 93 22.14 -8.01 -1.90
N SER A 94 22.71 -7.39 -0.86
CA SER A 94 22.88 -8.00 0.45
C SER A 94 21.57 -8.13 1.22
N ALA A 95 21.50 -9.12 2.12
CA ALA A 95 20.34 -9.33 2.98
C ALA A 95 20.21 -8.26 4.08
N SER A 96 18.98 -7.78 4.29
CA SER A 96 18.59 -6.83 5.34
C SER A 96 17.39 -7.33 6.13
N SER A 97 17.36 -7.03 7.44
CA SER A 97 16.17 -7.23 8.28
C SER A 97 15.25 -6.01 8.29
N ASP A 98 15.70 -4.87 7.76
CA ASP A 98 14.85 -3.71 7.63
C ASP A 98 13.94 -3.88 6.43
N HIS A 99 12.66 -3.99 6.73
CA HIS A 99 11.68 -4.10 5.69
C HIS A 99 11.73 -2.90 4.72
N HIS A 100 11.95 -1.68 5.17
CA HIS A 100 11.94 -0.49 4.28
C HIS A 100 12.90 -0.57 3.09
N ASP A 101 13.87 -1.48 3.11
CA ASP A 101 14.82 -1.74 2.03
C ASP A 101 14.22 -2.41 0.79
N CYS A 102 12.90 -2.59 0.71
CA CYS A 102 12.23 -3.25 -0.41
C CYS A 102 12.53 -2.63 -1.79
N PRO A 103 12.74 -3.44 -2.83
CA PRO A 103 12.92 -2.92 -4.18
C PRO A 103 11.63 -2.38 -4.81
N ILE A 104 11.77 -1.32 -5.61
CA ILE A 104 10.81 -0.89 -6.63
C ILE A 104 11.43 -1.02 -8.02
N ILE A 105 10.60 -1.19 -9.06
CA ILE A 105 11.03 -1.43 -10.45
C ILE A 105 10.34 -0.49 -11.45
N TRP A 106 11.05 -0.08 -12.49
CA TRP A 106 10.48 0.59 -13.66
C TRP A 106 11.33 0.36 -14.92
N ALA A 107 10.89 0.83 -16.08
CA ALA A 107 11.68 0.82 -17.30
C ALA A 107 11.82 2.24 -17.86
N ASP A 108 13.03 2.59 -18.33
CA ASP A 108 13.27 3.87 -19.00
C ASP A 108 12.80 3.87 -20.47
N LYS A 109 12.93 5.01 -21.14
CA LYS A 109 12.64 5.13 -22.59
C LYS A 109 13.52 4.26 -23.48
N LYS A 110 14.72 3.87 -23.02
CA LYS A 110 15.62 2.96 -23.73
C LYS A 110 15.27 1.50 -23.49
N MET A 111 14.26 1.24 -22.66
CA MET A 111 13.79 -0.07 -22.24
C MET A 111 14.78 -0.80 -21.34
N ASN A 112 15.68 -0.09 -20.68
CA ASN A 112 16.45 -0.68 -19.59
C ASN A 112 15.59 -0.71 -18.33
N LEU A 113 15.69 -1.82 -17.60
CA LEU A 113 15.03 -1.97 -16.31
C LEU A 113 15.82 -1.21 -15.27
N HIS A 114 15.12 -0.57 -14.35
CA HIS A 114 15.69 0.08 -13.20
C HIS A 114 15.14 -0.58 -11.94
N VAL A 115 16.00 -0.80 -10.95
CA VAL A 115 15.61 -1.24 -9.61
C VAL A 115 16.21 -0.31 -8.58
N PHE A 116 15.39 0.17 -7.64
CA PHE A 116 15.84 0.97 -6.51
C PHE A 116 15.42 0.33 -5.20
N TYR A 117 16.36 0.12 -4.28
CA TYR A 117 16.14 -0.59 -3.01
C TYR A 117 17.07 -0.09 -1.91
N GLY A 118 16.93 -0.61 -0.68
CA GLY A 118 17.84 -0.30 0.43
C GLY A 118 17.70 1.11 1.01
N ALA A 119 16.52 1.73 0.85
CA ALA A 119 16.27 3.13 1.16
C ALA A 119 15.38 3.30 2.39
N HIS A 120 16.02 3.50 3.55
CA HIS A 120 15.35 3.91 4.78
C HIS A 120 16.19 4.97 5.48
N ASN A 121 15.82 6.23 5.30
CA ASN A 121 16.61 7.37 5.77
C ASN A 121 18.07 7.29 5.25
N SER A 122 18.24 6.77 4.03
CA SER A 122 19.53 6.52 3.37
C SER A 122 19.42 6.83 1.86
N PRO A 123 20.54 6.98 1.13
CA PRO A 123 20.50 7.20 -0.33
C PRO A 123 20.00 6.01 -1.16
N GLY A 124 19.93 4.81 -0.57
CA GLY A 124 19.56 3.58 -1.28
C GLY A 124 20.58 3.13 -2.32
N ILE A 125 20.19 2.13 -3.12
CA ILE A 125 20.96 1.56 -4.22
C ILE A 125 20.10 1.59 -5.48
N HIS A 126 20.59 2.25 -6.53
CA HIS A 126 19.94 2.30 -7.85
C HIS A 126 20.72 1.50 -8.86
N LEU A 127 20.05 0.49 -9.43
CA LEU A 127 20.58 -0.36 -10.49
C LEU A 127 19.85 -0.07 -11.81
N ILE A 128 20.57 -0.17 -12.91
CA ILE A 128 20.05 -0.20 -14.28
C ILE A 128 20.53 -1.46 -14.99
N SER A 129 19.66 -2.13 -15.74
CA SER A 129 20.04 -3.32 -16.51
C SER A 129 20.95 -2.91 -17.68
N LYS A 130 22.02 -3.68 -17.93
CA LYS A 130 22.95 -3.44 -19.05
C LYS A 130 22.31 -3.74 -20.41
N LYS A 131 21.27 -4.58 -20.43
CA LYS A 131 20.51 -4.96 -21.61
C LYS A 131 19.05 -4.59 -21.46
N LYS A 132 18.43 -4.22 -22.59
CA LYS A 132 17.02 -3.86 -22.65
C LYS A 132 16.14 -5.02 -22.22
N LEU A 133 15.20 -4.77 -21.31
CA LEU A 133 14.16 -5.71 -20.88
C LEU A 133 14.69 -7.09 -20.44
N SER A 134 15.91 -7.11 -19.93
CA SER A 134 16.59 -8.31 -19.46
C SER A 134 16.88 -8.15 -17.98
N ILE A 135 16.40 -9.09 -17.18
CA ILE A 135 16.82 -9.17 -15.78
C ILE A 135 18.26 -9.71 -15.67
N GLY A 136 18.75 -10.44 -16.69
CA GLY A 136 20.07 -11.06 -16.64
C GLY A 136 20.06 -12.36 -15.84
N LYS A 137 21.23 -12.78 -15.36
CA LYS A 137 21.44 -13.99 -14.56
C LYS A 137 22.12 -13.71 -13.21
N SER A 138 22.71 -12.53 -13.06
CA SER A 138 23.39 -12.11 -11.83
C SER A 138 23.43 -10.59 -11.71
N LEU A 139 23.98 -10.09 -10.59
CA LEU A 139 24.24 -8.66 -10.39
C LEU A 139 25.21 -8.07 -11.42
N ASP A 140 26.06 -8.89 -12.08
CA ASP A 140 26.98 -8.43 -13.12
C ASP A 140 26.26 -7.98 -14.39
N ASP A 141 25.00 -8.34 -14.59
CA ASP A 141 24.16 -7.83 -15.69
C ASP A 141 23.55 -6.44 -15.40
N TRP A 142 23.88 -5.86 -14.24
CA TRP A 142 23.41 -4.56 -13.79
C TRP A 142 24.57 -3.58 -13.59
N GLU A 143 24.26 -2.30 -13.72
CA GLU A 143 25.16 -1.21 -13.43
C GLU A 143 24.57 -0.41 -12.26
N LYS A 144 25.38 -0.14 -11.23
CA LYS A 144 25.01 0.77 -10.16
C LYS A 144 25.20 2.20 -10.65
N ILE A 145 24.14 3.00 -10.59
CA ILE A 145 24.15 4.39 -11.02
C ILE A 145 23.79 5.35 -9.88
N PRO A 146 24.17 6.63 -9.95
CA PRO A 146 23.71 7.64 -9.01
C PRO A 146 22.19 7.82 -9.05
N PHE A 147 21.59 8.09 -7.89
CA PHE A 147 20.16 8.39 -7.76
C PHE A 147 19.95 9.84 -7.29
N LEU A 148 19.53 10.02 -6.04
CA LEU A 148 19.38 11.31 -5.38
C LEU A 148 20.48 11.48 -4.33
N GLU A 149 21.06 12.68 -4.23
CA GLU A 149 22.00 13.05 -3.16
C GLU A 149 21.26 13.42 -1.86
N THR A 150 20.22 12.65 -1.52
CA THR A 150 19.44 12.88 -0.31
C THR A 150 18.98 11.57 0.33
N LYS A 151 18.48 11.66 1.56
CA LYS A 151 17.96 10.50 2.27
C LYS A 151 16.55 10.20 1.77
N VAL A 152 16.31 8.95 1.38
CA VAL A 152 15.05 8.48 0.82
C VAL A 152 14.44 7.43 1.75
N SER A 153 13.14 7.55 1.96
CA SER A 153 12.28 6.50 2.53
C SER A 153 11.00 6.40 1.69
N TYR A 154 10.51 5.17 1.50
CA TYR A 154 9.31 4.88 0.70
C TYR A 154 9.33 5.51 -0.70
N PRO A 155 10.28 5.13 -1.56
CA PRO A 155 10.31 5.61 -2.93
C PRO A 155 9.09 5.10 -3.71
N SER A 156 8.40 6.00 -4.41
CA SER A 156 7.27 5.64 -5.27
C SER A 156 7.37 6.27 -6.66
N PHE A 157 7.50 5.42 -7.68
CA PHE A 157 7.75 5.81 -9.07
C PHE A 157 6.46 5.94 -9.89
N SER A 158 6.43 6.94 -10.77
CA SER A 158 5.48 7.06 -11.90
C SER A 158 6.14 7.76 -13.09
N THR A 159 5.46 7.76 -14.24
CA THR A 159 5.87 8.56 -15.41
C THR A 159 4.82 9.64 -15.68
N SER A 160 5.27 10.89 -15.65
CA SER A 160 4.45 12.08 -15.89
C SER A 160 4.54 12.57 -17.35
N ALA A 161 3.74 13.58 -17.69
CA ALA A 161 3.86 14.28 -18.97
C ALA A 161 5.23 14.95 -19.16
N PHE A 162 5.94 15.27 -18.07
CA PHE A 162 7.19 16.05 -18.09
C PHE A 162 8.44 15.19 -17.85
N GLY A 163 8.29 13.90 -17.58
CA GLY A 163 9.40 13.03 -17.23
C GLY A 163 9.05 11.98 -16.19
N ASP A 164 10.05 11.24 -15.75
CA ASP A 164 9.91 10.30 -14.65
C ASP A 164 9.81 11.06 -13.32
N ILE A 165 8.96 10.56 -12.42
CA ILE A 165 8.77 11.13 -11.07
C ILE A 165 9.05 10.06 -10.01
N ILE A 166 9.79 10.44 -8.98
CA ILE A 166 9.90 9.67 -7.73
C ILE A 166 9.33 10.54 -6.62
N TYR A 167 8.35 10.01 -5.90
CA TYR A 167 7.82 10.61 -4.67
C TYR A 167 8.36 9.86 -3.47
N PHE A 168 8.75 10.58 -2.42
CA PHE A 168 9.42 9.95 -1.28
C PHE A 168 9.33 10.82 -0.02
N ARG A 169 9.56 10.18 1.12
CA ARG A 169 9.84 10.87 2.38
C ARG A 169 11.34 11.16 2.46
N ASN A 170 11.69 12.41 2.73
CA ASN A 170 13.05 12.92 2.75
C ASN A 170 13.73 12.68 4.12
N GLY A 171 13.86 11.40 4.48
CA GLY A 171 14.44 10.95 5.75
C GLY A 171 13.50 10.11 6.62
N GLY A 172 13.59 10.29 7.94
CA GLY A 172 12.85 9.53 8.95
C GLY A 172 11.42 10.04 9.20
N HIS A 173 10.80 9.62 10.30
CA HIS A 173 9.39 9.90 10.58
C HIS A 173 9.03 11.39 10.55
N THR A 174 9.73 12.24 11.29
CA THR A 174 9.44 13.69 11.39
C THR A 174 10.03 14.51 10.24
N SER A 175 10.30 13.89 9.09
CA SER A 175 10.84 14.59 7.91
C SER A 175 9.75 14.91 6.89
N ASN A 176 10.06 15.86 6.02
CA ASN A 176 9.15 16.27 4.95
C ASN A 176 9.00 15.22 3.83
N TRP A 177 7.93 15.35 3.05
CA TRP A 177 7.75 14.63 1.79
C TRP A 177 8.14 15.48 0.60
N LYS A 178 8.75 14.88 -0.42
CA LYS A 178 9.20 15.55 -1.65
C LYS A 178 8.95 14.67 -2.88
N TYR A 179 8.96 15.30 -4.06
CA TYR A 179 9.14 14.59 -5.32
C TYR A 179 10.43 15.04 -6.00
N ALA A 180 10.97 14.19 -6.87
CA ALA A 180 12.02 14.54 -7.82
C ALA A 180 11.56 14.19 -9.23
N LEU A 181 11.91 15.05 -10.18
CA LEU A 181 11.66 14.85 -11.60
C LEU A 181 12.97 14.57 -12.32
N LYS A 182 12.94 13.60 -13.22
CA LYS A 182 13.98 13.39 -14.22
C LYS A 182 13.34 13.62 -15.58
N ASN A 183 13.61 14.81 -16.15
CA ASN A 183 13.14 15.10 -17.48
C ASN A 183 13.88 14.22 -18.50
N TYR A 184 13.31 14.06 -19.69
CA TYR A 184 13.84 13.12 -20.67
C TYR A 184 15.21 13.52 -21.27
N ASN A 185 15.61 14.78 -21.09
CA ASN A 185 16.86 15.32 -21.61
C ASN A 185 17.98 15.30 -20.56
N THR A 186 17.66 15.20 -19.27
CA THR A 186 18.61 15.15 -18.17
C THR A 186 18.86 13.71 -17.73
N LYS A 187 20.13 13.38 -17.48
CA LYS A 187 20.50 12.09 -16.89
C LYS A 187 20.34 12.07 -15.36
N VAL A 188 20.04 13.22 -14.75
CA VAL A 188 19.99 13.43 -13.30
C VAL A 188 18.57 13.72 -12.83
N TRP A 189 18.28 13.28 -11.60
CA TRP A 189 17.06 13.62 -10.88
C TRP A 189 17.18 15.00 -10.25
N ILE A 190 16.13 15.81 -10.36
CA ILE A 190 16.04 17.15 -9.77
C ILE A 190 14.89 17.16 -8.77
N SER A 191 15.23 17.32 -7.49
CA SER A 191 14.24 17.42 -6.41
C SER A 191 13.43 18.71 -6.49
N SER A 192 12.17 18.65 -6.05
CA SER A 192 11.33 19.83 -5.88
C SER A 192 11.99 20.82 -4.92
N VAL A 193 11.93 22.11 -5.27
CA VAL A 193 12.50 23.20 -4.46
C VAL A 193 11.90 23.17 -3.06
N SER A 194 10.58 23.31 -2.97
CA SER A 194 9.85 23.18 -1.71
C SER A 194 9.41 21.74 -1.46
N PRO A 195 9.39 21.29 -0.19
CA PRO A 195 8.72 20.05 0.16
C PRO A 195 7.21 20.13 -0.01
N THR A 196 6.56 18.98 -0.18
CA THR A 196 5.10 18.86 -0.23
C THR A 196 4.47 19.11 1.14
N THR A 197 4.89 18.35 2.15
CA THR A 197 4.40 18.47 3.52
C THR A 197 5.57 18.55 4.48
N ASP A 198 5.39 19.29 5.55
CA ASP A 198 6.32 19.39 6.68
C ASP A 198 5.47 19.72 7.92
N LEU A 199 4.84 18.69 8.50
CA LEU A 199 3.69 18.89 9.40
C LEU A 199 4.06 19.56 10.73
N ASP A 200 5.31 19.42 11.19
CA ASP A 200 5.79 20.00 12.44
C ASP A 200 6.49 21.36 12.28
N SER A 201 6.70 21.82 11.04
CA SER A 201 7.43 23.07 10.72
C SER A 201 6.89 24.36 11.36
N LYS A 202 5.66 24.35 11.89
CA LYS A 202 5.05 25.50 12.60
C LYS A 202 4.68 25.20 14.06
N GLY A 203 5.47 24.38 14.74
CA GLY A 203 5.39 24.22 16.20
C GLY A 203 4.54 23.05 16.70
N MET A 204 4.02 22.22 15.79
CA MET A 204 3.40 20.93 16.11
C MET A 204 4.49 19.85 16.18
N PHE A 205 5.43 19.99 17.11
CA PHE A 205 6.63 19.15 17.24
C PHE A 205 6.33 17.65 17.08
N GLU A 206 7.10 16.94 16.24
CA GLU A 206 6.98 15.49 15.94
C GLU A 206 5.74 15.05 15.15
N TRP A 207 4.89 15.98 14.71
CA TRP A 207 3.85 15.65 13.77
C TRP A 207 4.42 15.35 12.39
N SER A 208 3.87 14.31 11.78
CA SER A 208 4.33 13.72 10.54
C SER A 208 3.13 13.29 9.70
N SER A 209 3.40 12.79 8.51
CA SER A 209 2.39 12.33 7.57
C SER A 209 2.81 11.06 6.84
N TYR A 210 1.81 10.28 6.45
CA TYR A 210 1.98 9.17 5.52
C TYR A 210 1.10 9.39 4.30
N HIS A 211 1.67 9.15 3.12
CA HIS A 211 1.10 9.60 1.86
C HIS A 211 0.80 8.44 0.91
N SER A 212 -0.16 8.68 0.02
CA SER A 212 -0.27 8.01 -1.25
C SER A 212 -0.43 9.06 -2.34
N TYR A 213 -0.08 8.71 -3.58
CA TYR A 213 -0.30 9.61 -4.70
C TYR A 213 -0.68 8.85 -5.96
N THR A 214 -1.36 9.55 -6.85
CA THR A 214 -1.57 9.15 -8.25
C THR A 214 -1.34 10.34 -9.15
N LEU A 215 -1.04 10.08 -10.42
CA LEU A 215 -1.04 11.11 -11.44
C LEU A 215 -2.44 11.24 -12.04
N SER A 216 -2.78 12.46 -12.47
CA SER A 216 -3.97 12.70 -13.25
C SER A 216 -3.97 11.89 -14.56
N ASN A 217 -5.11 11.74 -15.21
CA ASN A 217 -5.21 11.01 -16.48
C ASN A 217 -4.31 11.62 -17.58
N ASP A 218 -4.22 12.94 -17.63
CA ASP A 218 -3.31 13.67 -18.54
C ASP A 218 -1.84 13.68 -18.09
N LYS A 219 -1.55 13.12 -16.91
CA LYS A 219 -0.22 13.01 -16.29
C LYS A 219 0.46 14.36 -16.00
N LYS A 220 -0.30 15.46 -15.99
CA LYS A 220 0.22 16.81 -15.69
C LYS A 220 0.12 17.18 -14.22
N PHE A 221 -0.79 16.55 -13.49
CA PHE A 221 -0.99 16.82 -12.07
C PHE A 221 -0.65 15.59 -11.22
N MET A 222 -0.13 15.86 -10.04
CA MET A 222 0.03 14.88 -8.98
C MET A 222 -1.07 15.11 -7.93
N HIS A 223 -1.89 14.08 -7.71
CA HIS A 223 -2.90 14.02 -6.67
C HIS A 223 -2.31 13.30 -5.47
N ILE A 224 -2.31 13.94 -4.29
CA ILE A 224 -1.68 13.43 -3.08
C ILE A 224 -2.74 13.32 -2.00
N ALA A 225 -2.93 12.11 -1.48
CA ALA A 225 -3.69 11.90 -0.26
C ALA A 225 -2.71 11.69 0.90
N PHE A 226 -3.01 12.26 2.05
CA PHE A 226 -2.20 12.03 3.24
C PHE A 226 -3.05 11.97 4.50
N ILE A 227 -2.46 11.36 5.53
CA ILE A 227 -3.00 11.25 6.88
C ILE A 227 -1.99 11.82 7.86
N SER A 228 -2.45 12.40 8.97
CA SER A 228 -1.57 12.93 10.00
C SER A 228 -1.18 11.85 11.00
N TYR A 229 0.05 11.95 11.50
CA TYR A 229 0.66 10.99 12.39
C TYR A 229 1.41 11.74 13.48
N ASP A 230 1.04 11.52 14.74
CA ASP A 230 1.82 12.02 15.87
C ASP A 230 2.89 10.97 16.22
N ASP A 231 4.16 11.23 15.86
CA ASP A 231 5.25 10.29 16.13
C ASP A 231 5.59 10.20 17.62
N ASN A 232 5.32 11.29 18.37
CA ASN A 232 5.46 11.40 19.82
C ASN A 232 6.66 10.62 20.40
N LYS A 233 7.86 10.81 19.84
CA LYS A 233 9.10 10.12 20.28
C LYS A 233 9.52 10.51 21.68
N GLN A 234 9.09 11.68 22.15
CA GLN A 234 9.22 12.07 23.55
C GLN A 234 8.37 11.22 24.51
N ASN A 235 7.52 10.32 24.00
CA ASN A 235 6.69 9.40 24.77
C ASN A 235 5.77 10.10 25.78
N ASN A 236 5.20 11.26 25.42
CA ASN A 236 4.22 11.91 26.27
C ASN A 236 2.88 11.18 26.16
N PRO A 237 2.41 10.43 27.17
CA PRO A 237 1.21 9.61 27.08
C PRO A 237 -0.07 10.45 26.85
N GLY A 238 -0.08 11.72 27.26
CA GLY A 238 -1.21 12.63 27.04
C GLY A 238 -1.49 12.87 25.55
N ARG A 239 -0.48 12.78 24.68
CA ARG A 239 -0.62 12.96 23.22
C ARG A 239 -1.24 11.75 22.52
N TYR A 240 -1.20 10.58 23.14
CA TYR A 240 -1.85 9.37 22.63
C TYR A 240 -3.28 9.19 23.15
N PHE A 241 -3.80 10.12 23.94
CA PHE A 241 -5.19 10.06 24.36
C PHE A 241 -6.12 10.30 23.16
N ASN A 242 -6.98 9.32 22.87
CA ASN A 242 -7.97 9.41 21.82
C ASN A 242 -9.35 9.67 22.44
N GLU A 243 -9.85 10.88 22.24
CA GLU A 243 -11.13 11.34 22.81
C GLU A 243 -12.32 10.48 22.37
N ARG A 244 -12.32 10.00 21.12
CA ARG A 244 -13.42 9.18 20.58
C ARG A 244 -13.63 7.90 21.38
N TYR A 245 -12.54 7.28 21.79
CA TYR A 245 -12.54 6.01 22.50
C TYR A 245 -12.35 6.16 24.02
N ASN A 246 -12.15 7.40 24.48
CA ASN A 246 -11.86 7.74 25.87
C ASN A 246 -10.72 6.86 26.45
N THR A 247 -9.66 6.65 25.68
CA THR A 247 -8.52 5.82 26.10
C THR A 247 -7.24 6.26 25.40
N ILE A 248 -6.10 5.83 25.95
CA ILE A 248 -4.78 5.98 25.33
C ILE A 248 -4.63 4.90 24.26
N VAL A 249 -4.20 5.28 23.06
CA VAL A 249 -3.91 4.37 21.93
C VAL A 249 -2.40 4.26 21.68
N THR A 250 -1.99 3.48 20.68
CA THR A 250 -0.59 3.40 20.23
C THR A 250 -0.31 4.38 19.08
N ASN A 251 0.96 4.53 18.71
CA ASN A 251 1.38 5.25 17.51
C ASN A 251 1.04 4.50 16.19
N ASP A 252 0.35 3.37 16.26
CA ASP A 252 -0.12 2.68 15.06
C ASP A 252 -1.26 3.44 14.36
N TYR A 253 -1.94 4.35 15.06
CA TYR A 253 -3.05 5.12 14.52
C TYR A 253 -2.62 6.46 13.92
N LYS A 254 -3.18 6.73 12.74
CA LYS A 254 -3.04 7.96 11.99
C LYS A 254 -4.43 8.47 11.64
N TYR A 255 -4.57 9.78 11.49
CA TYR A 255 -5.87 10.44 11.53
C TYR A 255 -6.13 11.31 10.31
N ASN A 256 -7.43 11.47 10.06
CA ASN A 256 -8.00 12.32 9.02
C ASN A 256 -7.59 11.94 7.60
N LEU A 257 -8.29 12.50 6.64
CA LEU A 257 -7.98 12.39 5.23
C LEU A 257 -7.76 13.80 4.69
N TYR A 258 -6.55 14.04 4.19
CA TYR A 258 -6.16 15.30 3.56
C TYR A 258 -5.81 15.08 2.10
N TYR A 259 -5.93 16.14 1.32
CA TYR A 259 -5.65 16.14 -0.11
C TYR A 259 -4.88 17.38 -0.55
N LEU A 260 -3.97 17.18 -1.49
CA LEU A 260 -3.25 18.24 -2.19
C LEU A 260 -3.08 17.88 -3.67
N LYS A 261 -3.21 18.86 -4.55
CA LYS A 261 -2.92 18.76 -5.98
C LYS A 261 -1.66 19.56 -6.29
N ILE A 262 -0.74 18.99 -7.07
CA ILE A 262 0.44 19.71 -7.57
C ILE A 262 0.42 19.71 -9.09
N ASP A 263 0.54 20.89 -9.69
CA ASP A 263 0.86 21.05 -11.11
C ASP A 263 2.35 20.76 -11.32
N LEU A 264 2.67 19.72 -12.08
CA LEU A 264 4.04 19.28 -12.30
C LEU A 264 4.82 20.18 -13.26
N GLU A 265 4.14 21.02 -14.05
CA GLU A 265 4.79 22.00 -14.93
C GLU A 265 5.30 23.19 -14.13
N SER A 266 4.41 23.79 -13.33
CA SER A 266 4.70 25.02 -12.59
C SER A 266 5.22 24.79 -11.18
N GLY A 267 5.06 23.57 -10.63
CA GLY A 267 5.34 23.24 -9.24
C GLY A 267 4.37 23.88 -8.24
N LYS A 268 3.30 24.52 -8.70
CA LYS A 268 2.30 25.15 -7.83
C LYS A 268 1.38 24.09 -7.23
N ALA A 269 1.01 24.30 -5.97
CA ALA A 269 0.11 23.42 -5.24
C ALA A 269 -1.26 24.07 -5.05
N TYR A 270 -2.30 23.24 -4.97
CA TYR A 270 -3.69 23.64 -4.80
C TYR A 270 -4.40 22.67 -3.86
N ASN A 271 -5.37 23.17 -3.09
CA ASN A 271 -6.29 22.30 -2.39
C ASN A 271 -7.37 21.75 -3.35
N PHE A 272 -8.34 21.01 -2.82
CA PHE A 272 -9.42 20.46 -3.63
C PHE A 272 -10.29 21.53 -4.30
N SER A 273 -10.56 22.63 -3.60
CA SER A 273 -11.35 23.77 -4.10
C SER A 273 -10.62 24.58 -5.19
N GLY A 274 -9.37 24.24 -5.51
CA GLY A 274 -8.54 24.98 -6.48
C GLY A 274 -7.86 26.22 -5.90
N GLU A 275 -7.90 26.41 -4.58
CA GLU A 275 -7.19 27.52 -3.93
C GLU A 275 -5.69 27.26 -3.93
N PRO A 276 -4.85 28.25 -4.32
CA PRO A 276 -3.40 28.10 -4.28
C PRO A 276 -2.87 27.86 -2.87
N MET A 277 -1.96 26.90 -2.73
CA MET A 277 -1.35 26.52 -1.46
C MET A 277 0.13 26.86 -1.42
N LYS A 278 0.59 27.43 -0.30
CA LYS A 278 2.01 27.64 -0.03
C LYS A 278 2.63 26.37 0.53
N LEU A 279 3.67 25.87 -0.15
CA LEU A 279 4.45 24.72 0.28
C LEU A 279 5.61 25.12 1.23
N PRO A 280 6.01 24.25 2.19
CA PRO A 280 5.37 22.98 2.52
C PRO A 280 4.06 23.17 3.31
N ILE A 281 3.16 22.20 3.21
CA ILE A 281 1.94 22.16 4.03
C ILE A 281 2.30 21.68 5.45
N ASP A 282 2.08 22.55 6.44
CA ASP A 282 2.13 22.21 7.86
C ASP A 282 0.77 21.67 8.37
N LEU A 283 0.72 21.14 9.60
CA LEU A 283 -0.52 20.54 10.13
C LEU A 283 -1.68 21.54 10.29
N TYR A 284 -1.40 22.78 10.68
CA TYR A 284 -2.43 23.81 10.83
C TYR A 284 -3.05 24.13 9.47
N THR A 285 -2.20 24.38 8.46
CA THR A 285 -2.64 24.60 7.07
C THR A 285 -3.40 23.38 6.53
N ALA A 286 -2.94 22.16 6.83
CA ALA A 286 -3.63 20.94 6.41
C ALA A 286 -5.05 20.85 6.97
N ASN A 287 -5.22 21.13 8.27
CA ASN A 287 -6.52 21.10 8.95
C ASN A 287 -7.49 22.16 8.44
N GLN A 288 -6.99 23.32 8.02
CA GLN A 288 -7.82 24.42 7.54
C GLN A 288 -8.20 24.29 6.08
N ASN A 289 -7.24 23.91 5.22
CA ASN A 289 -7.39 24.08 3.77
C ASN A 289 -7.32 22.77 2.98
N CYS A 290 -6.75 21.69 3.54
CA CYS A 290 -6.50 20.46 2.79
C CYS A 290 -7.39 19.28 3.24
N ILE A 291 -8.21 19.44 4.28
CA ILE A 291 -8.99 18.34 4.85
C ILE A 291 -10.17 17.96 3.94
N ILE A 292 -10.26 16.67 3.62
CA ILE A 292 -11.41 16.08 2.92
C ILE A 292 -12.34 15.39 3.91
N TRP A 293 -11.78 14.73 4.91
CA TRP A 293 -12.55 14.07 5.96
C TRP A 293 -11.88 14.21 7.33
N ASN A 294 -12.53 14.95 8.22
CA ASN A 294 -12.27 14.86 9.66
C ASN A 294 -12.87 13.55 10.18
N THR A 295 -12.00 12.60 10.50
CA THR A 295 -12.34 11.24 10.94
C THR A 295 -12.86 11.19 12.37
N LYS A 296 -12.80 12.32 13.11
CA LYS A 296 -13.25 12.46 14.51
C LYS A 296 -12.60 11.42 15.43
N GLY A 297 -11.30 11.21 15.29
CA GLY A 297 -10.51 10.27 16.10
C GLY A 297 -10.54 8.82 15.63
N ARG A 298 -11.26 8.48 14.54
CA ARG A 298 -11.08 7.17 13.90
C ARG A 298 -9.68 7.10 13.30
N GLY A 299 -8.90 6.12 13.73
CA GLY A 299 -7.55 5.90 13.25
C GLY A 299 -7.45 4.86 12.12
N SER A 300 -6.44 5.01 11.29
CA SER A 300 -5.95 4.05 10.28
C SER A 300 -4.49 3.68 10.55
N GLY A 301 -4.06 2.49 10.11
CA GLY A 301 -2.64 2.10 10.10
C GLY A 301 -1.89 2.60 8.85
N ILE A 302 -2.61 2.78 7.73
CA ILE A 302 -2.05 3.07 6.41
C ILE A 302 -2.68 4.32 5.77
N PRO A 303 -1.96 5.08 4.91
CA PRO A 303 -2.57 6.11 4.05
C PRO A 303 -3.67 5.50 3.18
N PRO A 304 -4.69 6.23 2.72
CA PRO A 304 -5.74 5.73 1.80
C PRO A 304 -5.21 5.45 0.38
N GLU A 305 -5.89 4.61 -0.42
CA GLU A 305 -5.61 4.52 -1.87
C GLU A 305 -6.18 5.76 -2.51
N ILE A 306 -5.57 6.25 -3.58
CA ILE A 306 -6.09 7.36 -4.35
C ILE A 306 -6.19 6.97 -5.83
N ILE A 307 -7.32 7.29 -6.44
CA ILE A 307 -7.54 7.19 -7.87
C ILE A 307 -8.10 8.51 -8.40
N GLU A 308 -7.99 8.71 -9.71
CA GLU A 308 -8.86 9.65 -10.41
C GLU A 308 -10.16 8.89 -10.75
N ASP A 309 -11.30 9.45 -10.33
CA ASP A 309 -12.61 8.88 -10.53
C ASP A 309 -13.11 9.09 -11.97
N LYS A 310 -14.32 8.59 -12.27
CA LYS A 310 -14.90 8.70 -13.62
C LYS A 310 -15.16 10.14 -14.09
N ASN A 311 -15.15 11.11 -13.17
CA ASN A 311 -15.38 12.53 -13.44
C ASN A 311 -14.06 13.34 -13.42
N GLY A 312 -12.90 12.70 -13.28
CA GLY A 312 -11.62 13.40 -13.17
C GLY A 312 -11.30 13.92 -11.77
N ASN A 313 -12.10 13.58 -10.75
CA ASN A 313 -11.89 14.00 -9.37
C ASN A 313 -11.05 12.97 -8.59
N PRO A 314 -10.26 13.39 -7.59
CA PRO A 314 -9.66 12.44 -6.66
C PRO A 314 -10.73 11.68 -5.87
N ALA A 315 -10.57 10.37 -5.75
CA ALA A 315 -11.37 9.52 -4.87
C ALA A 315 -10.45 8.57 -4.09
N PHE A 316 -10.94 8.11 -2.94
CA PHE A 316 -10.11 7.45 -1.94
C PHE A 316 -10.71 6.15 -1.41
N LEU A 317 -9.89 5.14 -1.19
CA LEU A 317 -10.26 3.92 -0.46
C LEU A 317 -9.51 3.88 0.86
N HIS A 318 -10.24 3.95 1.97
CA HIS A 318 -9.67 4.13 3.31
C HIS A 318 -10.22 3.10 4.30
N VAL A 319 -9.35 2.51 5.11
CA VAL A 319 -9.75 1.66 6.24
C VAL A 319 -9.64 2.45 7.53
N LEU A 320 -10.66 2.41 8.36
CA LEU A 320 -10.73 3.15 9.62
C LEU A 320 -11.28 2.28 10.74
N THR A 321 -10.86 2.56 11.97
CA THR A 321 -11.59 2.11 13.17
C THR A 321 -13.00 2.71 13.23
N GLU A 322 -13.93 2.05 13.92
CA GLU A 322 -15.33 2.47 14.01
C GLU A 322 -15.78 2.89 15.42
N LYS A 323 -16.71 2.14 16.03
CA LYS A 323 -17.27 2.48 17.34
C LYS A 323 -16.23 2.31 18.43
N ASN A 324 -15.31 1.37 18.24
CA ASN A 324 -14.19 1.06 19.12
C ASN A 324 -12.97 0.62 18.31
N LEU A 325 -11.86 0.36 19.00
CA LEU A 325 -10.57 -0.05 18.42
C LEU A 325 -10.56 -1.47 17.82
N ASN A 326 -11.69 -2.20 17.88
CA ASN A 326 -11.82 -3.58 17.40
C ASN A 326 -12.81 -3.69 16.25
N GLU A 327 -13.33 -2.57 15.75
CA GLU A 327 -14.23 -2.57 14.60
C GLU A 327 -13.55 -1.75 13.52
N PHE A 328 -13.38 -2.33 12.33
CA PHE A 328 -12.77 -1.65 11.21
C PHE A 328 -13.66 -1.71 9.98
N GLN A 329 -13.66 -0.64 9.19
CA GLN A 329 -14.52 -0.50 8.03
C GLN A 329 -13.76 0.13 6.86
N TYR A 330 -13.90 -0.45 5.68
CA TYR A 330 -13.50 0.20 4.44
C TYR A 330 -14.55 1.20 3.99
N TYR A 331 -14.08 2.38 3.61
CA TYR A 331 -14.86 3.45 3.01
C TYR A 331 -14.32 3.81 1.63
N PHE A 332 -15.22 3.99 0.68
CA PHE A 332 -14.96 4.77 -0.52
C PHE A 332 -15.37 6.21 -0.29
N VAL A 333 -14.44 7.15 -0.48
CA VAL A 333 -14.66 8.58 -0.32
C VAL A 333 -14.49 9.25 -1.68
N HIS A 334 -15.55 9.85 -2.20
CA HIS A 334 -15.53 10.44 -3.55
C HIS A 334 -16.42 11.67 -3.63
N TYR A 335 -16.17 12.51 -4.62
CA TYR A 335 -16.90 13.76 -4.80
C TYR A 335 -18.03 13.56 -5.82
N LEU A 336 -19.27 13.74 -5.36
CA LEU A 336 -20.47 13.57 -6.17
C LEU A 336 -21.48 14.65 -5.81
N ASN A 337 -22.07 15.29 -6.83
CA ASN A 337 -23.09 16.33 -6.66
C ASN A 337 -22.67 17.40 -5.64
N GLU A 338 -21.48 17.94 -5.85
CA GLU A 338 -20.86 18.99 -5.05
C GLU A 338 -20.52 18.61 -3.59
N LYS A 339 -20.56 17.31 -3.25
CA LYS A 339 -20.36 16.83 -1.87
C LYS A 339 -19.41 15.63 -1.80
N TRP A 340 -18.67 15.57 -0.71
CA TRP A 340 -17.85 14.41 -0.35
C TRP A 340 -18.70 13.30 0.28
N ILE A 341 -19.00 12.27 -0.52
CA ILE A 341 -19.70 11.06 -0.11
C ILE A 341 -18.72 10.08 0.53
N LYS A 342 -19.17 9.36 1.56
CA LYS A 342 -18.39 8.40 2.33
C LYS A 342 -19.21 7.12 2.44
N SER A 343 -18.91 6.16 1.57
CA SER A 343 -19.69 4.94 1.41
C SER A 343 -18.98 3.78 2.06
N SER A 344 -19.61 3.14 3.04
CA SER A 344 -19.09 1.90 3.63
C SER A 344 -19.14 0.78 2.58
N ILE A 345 -18.05 0.03 2.42
CA ILE A 345 -17.98 -1.11 1.50
C ILE A 345 -18.15 -2.43 2.27
N ARG A 346 -17.16 -2.74 3.12
CA ARG A 346 -17.06 -4.00 3.87
C ARG A 346 -16.19 -3.80 5.11
N SER A 347 -16.53 -4.50 6.20
CA SER A 347 -15.71 -4.47 7.41
C SER A 347 -14.34 -5.13 7.17
N SER A 348 -13.33 -4.58 7.82
CA SER A 348 -11.99 -5.17 7.89
C SER A 348 -11.79 -5.79 9.28
N ASN A 349 -10.83 -6.70 9.40
CA ASN A 349 -10.39 -7.21 10.70
C ASN A 349 -9.17 -6.48 11.27
N HIS A 350 -8.61 -5.50 10.53
CA HIS A 350 -7.40 -4.80 10.95
C HIS A 350 -7.19 -3.44 10.25
N GLN A 351 -6.58 -2.48 10.95
CA GLN A 351 -6.28 -1.12 10.45
C GLN A 351 -5.10 -1.05 9.47
N TRP A 352 -4.27 -2.09 9.42
CA TRP A 352 -3.13 -2.20 8.49
C TRP A 352 -3.46 -3.02 7.23
N ASN A 353 -4.69 -3.48 7.09
CA ASN A 353 -5.14 -4.18 5.89
C ASN A 353 -5.13 -3.24 4.68
N ASN A 354 -4.26 -3.53 3.73
CA ASN A 354 -4.20 -2.80 2.47
C ASN A 354 -5.43 -3.13 1.61
N ALA A 355 -5.64 -2.32 0.59
CA ALA A 355 -6.65 -2.53 -0.43
C ALA A 355 -6.22 -1.83 -1.71
N ASP A 356 -6.87 -2.13 -2.83
CA ASP A 356 -6.67 -1.35 -4.06
C ASP A 356 -8.01 -1.22 -4.79
N ILE A 357 -8.11 -0.21 -5.64
CA ILE A 357 -9.33 0.11 -6.38
C ILE A 357 -8.99 0.52 -7.81
N ILE A 358 -9.80 0.06 -8.75
CA ILE A 358 -9.70 0.39 -10.17
C ILE A 358 -11.08 0.67 -10.76
N ILE A 359 -11.09 1.33 -11.92
CA ILE A 359 -12.27 1.48 -12.75
C ILE A 359 -12.17 0.51 -13.93
N LYS A 360 -13.08 -0.47 -13.97
CA LYS A 360 -13.20 -1.48 -15.04
C LYS A 360 -14.64 -1.45 -15.56
N ASN A 361 -14.80 -1.36 -16.87
CA ASN A 361 -16.12 -1.33 -17.53
C ASN A 361 -17.08 -0.28 -16.92
N ASP A 362 -16.56 0.93 -16.66
CA ASP A 362 -17.30 2.05 -16.03
C ASP A 362 -17.86 1.77 -14.61
N LYS A 363 -17.29 0.77 -13.92
CA LYS A 363 -17.61 0.45 -12.53
C LYS A 363 -16.37 0.55 -11.65
N TYR A 364 -16.58 0.86 -10.39
CA TYR A 364 -15.54 0.74 -9.37
C TYR A 364 -15.42 -0.71 -8.93
N HIS A 365 -14.20 -1.23 -8.90
CA HIS A 365 -13.87 -2.54 -8.37
C HIS A 365 -12.87 -2.36 -7.23
N ALA A 366 -13.31 -2.62 -6.00
CA ALA A 366 -12.50 -2.56 -4.80
C ALA A 366 -12.06 -3.96 -4.39
N TYR A 367 -10.76 -4.12 -4.19
CA TYR A 367 -10.12 -5.36 -3.77
C TYR A 367 -9.66 -5.18 -2.34
N LEU A 368 -10.28 -5.91 -1.42
CA LEU A 368 -10.22 -5.67 0.02
C LEU A 368 -9.63 -6.88 0.74
N ILE A 369 -8.89 -6.61 1.82
CA ILE A 369 -8.46 -7.64 2.77
C ILE A 369 -9.44 -7.68 3.93
N THR A 370 -10.13 -8.81 4.08
CA THR A 370 -11.26 -8.97 5.00
C THR A 370 -11.05 -10.12 5.96
N GLY A 371 -11.77 -10.12 7.07
CA GLY A 371 -11.76 -11.23 8.02
C GLY A 371 -12.85 -11.06 9.06
N ASP A 372 -13.32 -12.18 9.61
CA ASP A 372 -14.46 -12.20 10.52
C ASP A 372 -14.05 -12.00 11.99
N LYS A 373 -12.75 -12.06 12.28
CA LYS A 373 -12.19 -11.87 13.61
C LYS A 373 -11.06 -10.86 13.58
N VAL A 374 -11.12 -9.90 14.49
CA VAL A 374 -10.05 -8.92 14.72
C VAL A 374 -8.76 -9.67 15.03
N LEU A 375 -7.72 -9.34 14.28
CA LEU A 375 -6.39 -9.82 14.58
C LEU A 375 -5.81 -8.93 15.68
N LYS A 376 -5.61 -9.52 16.86
CA LYS A 376 -4.88 -8.88 17.95
C LYS A 376 -3.62 -9.65 18.25
N THR A 377 -2.56 -8.92 18.48
CA THR A 377 -1.30 -9.36 19.04
C THR A 377 -1.26 -9.02 20.53
N PRO A 378 -0.39 -9.68 21.32
CA PRO A 378 -0.16 -9.32 22.74
C PRO A 378 0.20 -7.84 22.96
N TYR A 379 0.62 -7.16 21.90
CA TYR A 379 1.09 -5.78 21.89
C TYR A 379 -0.01 -4.74 21.65
N ASP A 380 -1.21 -5.15 21.23
CA ASP A 380 -2.31 -4.23 20.92
C ASP A 380 -2.99 -3.66 22.18
N ASP A 381 -2.79 -4.29 23.34
CA ASP A 381 -3.13 -3.72 24.65
C ASP A 381 -1.88 -3.17 25.34
N ALA A 382 -1.42 -2.02 24.87
CA ALA A 382 -0.20 -1.38 25.36
C ALA A 382 -0.21 -1.15 26.88
N LYS A 383 -1.37 -0.88 27.50
CA LYS A 383 -1.45 -0.71 28.97
C LYS A 383 -1.31 -2.04 29.72
N LYS A 384 -1.92 -3.11 29.22
CA LYS A 384 -1.73 -4.45 29.79
C LYS A 384 -0.29 -4.89 29.60
N PHE A 385 0.25 -4.76 28.39
CA PHE A 385 1.62 -5.14 28.06
C PHE A 385 2.65 -4.41 28.93
N LEU A 386 2.54 -3.09 29.09
CA LEU A 386 3.47 -2.33 29.95
C LEU A 386 3.44 -2.81 31.41
N ARG A 387 2.24 -3.05 31.95
CA ARG A 387 2.05 -3.53 33.32
C ARG A 387 2.62 -4.93 33.52
N GLU A 388 2.34 -5.85 32.59
CA GLU A 388 2.82 -7.23 32.66
C GLU A 388 4.34 -7.33 32.52
N ASN A 389 4.98 -6.38 31.84
CA ASN A 389 6.43 -6.39 31.58
C ASN A 389 7.24 -5.40 32.43
N ASN A 390 6.62 -4.75 33.44
CA ASN A 390 7.25 -3.69 34.25
C ASN A 390 7.95 -2.61 33.39
N LEU A 391 7.34 -2.27 32.26
CA LEU A 391 7.85 -1.26 31.35
C LEU A 391 7.20 0.08 31.68
N ASN A 392 8.04 1.10 31.87
CA ASN A 392 7.60 2.49 32.05
C ASN A 392 7.72 3.32 30.76
N ASN A 393 8.18 2.68 29.67
CA ASN A 393 8.53 3.36 28.42
C ASN A 393 7.73 2.82 27.23
N TRP A 394 6.95 3.69 26.60
CA TRP A 394 6.12 3.40 25.43
C TRP A 394 6.93 3.10 24.15
N THR A 395 8.14 3.65 23.97
CA THR A 395 9.01 3.26 22.84
C THR A 395 9.52 1.83 22.97
N LYS A 396 9.71 1.31 24.19
CA LYS A 396 10.11 -0.09 24.38
C LYS A 396 9.05 -1.07 23.92
N ILE A 397 7.75 -0.72 24.00
CA ILE A 397 6.69 -1.52 23.37
C ILE A 397 7.02 -1.63 21.87
N ASN A 398 7.27 -0.53 21.18
CA ASN A 398 7.58 -0.53 19.75
C ASN A 398 8.86 -1.26 19.35
N GLU A 399 9.86 -1.32 20.23
CA GLU A 399 11.11 -2.07 20.02
C GLU A 399 10.96 -3.58 20.29
N LEU A 400 10.17 -3.94 21.31
CA LEU A 400 9.83 -5.32 21.66
C LEU A 400 8.76 -5.94 20.74
N ASN A 401 8.03 -5.12 19.99
CA ASN A 401 7.02 -5.51 19.00
C ASN A 401 7.62 -6.15 17.72
N GLY A 402 8.78 -6.79 17.81
CA GLY A 402 9.40 -7.52 16.70
C GLY A 402 8.59 -8.76 16.33
N GLY A 403 8.05 -8.80 15.11
CA GLY A 403 7.65 -10.04 14.42
C GLY A 403 6.37 -10.78 14.87
N TYR A 404 5.22 -10.34 14.36
CA TYR A 404 4.17 -11.26 13.91
C TYR A 404 3.46 -10.60 12.73
N MET A 405 3.35 -11.25 11.57
CA MET A 405 2.72 -10.65 10.36
C MET A 405 1.32 -10.13 10.66
N ASP A 406 0.60 -10.77 11.58
CA ASP A 406 -0.74 -10.37 11.99
C ASP A 406 -0.77 -8.99 12.68
N LYS A 407 0.36 -8.49 13.22
CA LYS A 407 0.48 -7.10 13.70
C LYS A 407 0.23 -6.08 12.58
N HIS A 408 0.43 -6.47 11.33
CA HIS A 408 0.20 -5.63 10.16
C HIS A 408 -1.01 -6.09 9.35
N GLY A 409 -1.96 -6.75 10.01
CA GLY A 409 -3.20 -7.21 9.41
C GLY A 409 -3.01 -8.53 8.68
N GLY A 410 -3.96 -8.88 7.83
CA GLY A 410 -4.02 -10.17 7.18
C GLY A 410 -5.44 -10.69 7.13
N GLY A 411 -5.82 -11.25 5.99
CA GLY A 411 -7.16 -11.75 5.82
C GLY A 411 -7.35 -12.45 4.49
N GLN A 412 -8.61 -12.59 4.10
CA GLN A 412 -9.01 -13.10 2.80
C GLN A 412 -9.14 -11.94 1.82
N ILE A 413 -8.93 -12.22 0.53
CA ILE A 413 -9.13 -11.21 -0.52
C ILE A 413 -10.56 -11.32 -1.04
N GLU A 414 -11.28 -10.21 -1.03
CA GLU A 414 -12.61 -10.08 -1.64
C GLU A 414 -12.61 -8.96 -2.68
N GLU A 415 -13.33 -9.17 -3.77
CA GLU A 415 -13.66 -8.14 -4.75
C GLU A 415 -15.10 -7.67 -4.56
N TRP A 416 -15.27 -6.35 -4.51
CA TRP A 416 -16.55 -5.66 -4.36
C TRP A 416 -16.74 -4.66 -5.51
N VAL A 417 -17.94 -4.58 -6.06
CA VAL A 417 -18.23 -3.79 -7.27
C VAL A 417 -19.31 -2.75 -6.99
N SER A 418 -19.14 -1.57 -7.57
CA SER A 418 -20.12 -0.49 -7.47
C SER A 418 -20.21 0.29 -8.79
N ASN A 419 -21.44 0.59 -9.23
CA ASN A 419 -21.68 1.45 -10.40
C ASN A 419 -21.56 2.95 -10.06
N ASP A 420 -21.90 3.31 -8.82
CA ASP A 420 -22.08 4.70 -8.37
C ASP A 420 -21.08 5.13 -7.30
N GLY A 421 -20.31 4.19 -6.73
CA GLY A 421 -19.42 4.43 -5.59
C GLY A 421 -20.15 4.45 -4.24
N MET A 422 -21.46 4.22 -4.22
CA MET A 422 -22.31 4.27 -3.02
C MET A 422 -22.80 2.88 -2.62
N ASN A 423 -23.33 2.14 -3.59
CA ASN A 423 -23.89 0.81 -3.39
C ASN A 423 -22.87 -0.23 -3.84
N TRP A 424 -22.44 -1.07 -2.91
CA TRP A 424 -21.38 -2.06 -3.14
C TRP A 424 -21.94 -3.47 -3.05
N GLU A 425 -21.64 -4.27 -4.04
CA GLU A 425 -22.04 -5.67 -4.14
C GLU A 425 -20.80 -6.56 -4.07
N PHE A 426 -20.87 -7.60 -3.24
CA PHE A 426 -19.86 -8.65 -3.24
C PHE A 426 -19.84 -9.32 -4.62
N TYR A 427 -18.65 -9.44 -5.21
CA TYR A 427 -18.49 -10.03 -6.53
C TYR A 427 -17.85 -11.41 -6.46
N LYS A 428 -16.69 -11.55 -5.81
CA LYS A 428 -16.03 -12.84 -5.60
C LYS A 428 -15.02 -12.80 -4.46
N LYS A 429 -14.69 -13.99 -3.96
CA LYS A 429 -13.53 -14.24 -3.09
C LYS A 429 -12.37 -14.72 -3.95
N ILE A 430 -11.17 -14.24 -3.67
CA ILE A 430 -9.94 -14.58 -4.39
C ILE A 430 -9.05 -15.41 -3.47
N THR A 431 -8.83 -16.68 -3.82
CA THR A 431 -8.04 -17.63 -3.02
C THR A 431 -7.07 -18.39 -3.92
N PRO A 432 -5.76 -18.40 -3.62
CA PRO A 432 -4.79 -19.25 -4.31
C PRO A 432 -5.13 -20.74 -4.13
N LYS A 433 -4.91 -21.56 -5.17
CA LYS A 433 -5.21 -23.00 -5.11
C LYS A 433 -4.25 -23.79 -4.20
N ASN A 434 -3.03 -23.30 -4.02
CA ASN A 434 -1.98 -23.92 -3.22
C ASN A 434 -1.96 -23.40 -1.76
N THR A 435 -3.08 -22.86 -1.29
CA THR A 435 -3.22 -22.36 0.09
C THR A 435 -4.43 -22.98 0.75
N ASP A 436 -4.36 -23.18 2.06
CA ASP A 436 -5.48 -23.60 2.90
C ASP A 436 -6.15 -22.38 3.58
N SER A 437 -7.12 -22.64 4.46
CA SER A 437 -7.86 -21.61 5.19
C SER A 437 -7.02 -20.81 6.18
N ASP A 438 -5.84 -21.29 6.55
CA ASP A 438 -4.99 -20.67 7.57
C ASP A 438 -4.07 -19.60 6.97
N TRP A 439 -3.98 -19.55 5.64
CA TRP A 439 -3.30 -18.47 4.94
C TRP A 439 -4.03 -17.14 5.10
N LYS A 440 -3.22 -16.12 5.39
CA LYS A 440 -3.62 -14.73 5.45
C LYS A 440 -2.90 -13.97 4.34
N PHE A 441 -3.60 -13.03 3.74
CA PHE A 441 -3.12 -12.24 2.62
C PHE A 441 -3.16 -10.75 2.94
N ASN A 442 -2.26 -9.98 2.33
CA ASN A 442 -2.25 -8.53 2.40
C ASN A 442 -1.51 -7.92 1.19
N ASN A 443 -1.47 -6.59 1.14
CA ASN A 443 -0.76 -5.77 0.17
C ASN A 443 -1.14 -6.03 -1.30
N ILE A 444 -2.42 -5.81 -1.62
CA ILE A 444 -2.90 -5.82 -3.00
C ILE A 444 -2.30 -4.63 -3.74
N GLN A 445 -1.73 -4.91 -4.91
CA GLN A 445 -1.11 -3.91 -5.77
C GLN A 445 -1.32 -4.23 -7.25
N PHE A 446 -2.03 -3.37 -7.96
CA PHE A 446 -2.14 -3.49 -9.41
C PHE A 446 -0.80 -3.28 -10.11
N ILE A 447 -0.55 -4.12 -11.11
CA ILE A 447 0.66 -4.07 -11.95
C ILE A 447 0.57 -2.84 -12.84
N LYS A 448 1.66 -2.10 -12.97
CA LYS A 448 1.72 -0.93 -13.85
C LYS A 448 2.50 -1.27 -15.11
N ASP A 449 2.12 -0.67 -16.24
CA ASP A 449 2.99 -0.60 -17.42
C ASP A 449 4.07 0.49 -17.25
N LYS A 450 5.00 0.60 -18.20
CA LYS A 450 6.05 1.64 -18.17
C LYS A 450 5.52 3.08 -18.24
N LYS A 451 4.26 3.28 -18.62
CA LYS A 451 3.61 4.61 -18.63
C LYS A 451 2.90 4.88 -17.31
N GLY A 452 2.95 3.95 -16.36
CA GLY A 452 2.28 4.04 -15.06
C GLY A 452 0.81 3.67 -15.09
N ASN A 453 0.28 3.11 -16.19
CA ASN A 453 -1.12 2.69 -16.25
C ASN A 453 -1.30 1.36 -15.50
N LYS A 454 -2.28 1.30 -14.60
CA LYS A 454 -2.67 0.05 -13.91
C LYS A 454 -3.26 -0.94 -14.93
N MET A 455 -2.78 -2.17 -14.94
CA MET A 455 -3.46 -3.29 -15.60
C MET A 455 -4.76 -3.57 -14.85
N LYS A 456 -5.88 -3.70 -15.57
CA LYS A 456 -7.19 -3.92 -14.93
C LYS A 456 -7.42 -5.36 -14.47
N ASP A 457 -6.62 -6.28 -14.99
CA ASP A 457 -6.81 -7.73 -14.86
C ASP A 457 -5.60 -8.41 -14.21
N ALA A 458 -4.68 -7.65 -13.61
CA ALA A 458 -3.48 -8.21 -13.00
C ALA A 458 -3.00 -7.40 -11.79
N PHE A 459 -2.80 -8.10 -10.67
CA PHE A 459 -2.24 -7.53 -9.45
C PHE A 459 -1.37 -8.55 -8.74
N ILE A 460 -0.49 -8.05 -7.87
CA ILE A 460 0.24 -8.87 -6.92
C ILE A 460 -0.32 -8.70 -5.51
N PHE A 461 -0.09 -9.70 -4.67
CA PHE A 461 -0.33 -9.65 -3.24
C PHE A 461 0.61 -10.63 -2.54
N TYR A 462 0.65 -10.58 -1.21
CA TYR A 462 1.53 -11.42 -0.41
C TYR A 462 0.73 -12.18 0.62
N GLY A 463 1.18 -13.39 0.95
CA GLY A 463 0.52 -14.23 1.94
C GLY A 463 1.51 -14.94 2.85
N TRP A 464 1.01 -15.36 3.99
CA TRP A 464 1.74 -16.15 4.97
C TRP A 464 0.79 -17.10 5.69
N ASN A 465 1.38 -18.14 6.27
CA ASN A 465 0.70 -19.07 7.15
C ASN A 465 1.33 -18.97 8.55
N SER A 466 0.55 -19.28 9.59
CA SER A 466 1.04 -19.31 10.98
C SER A 466 1.86 -20.55 11.31
N ASP A 467 1.76 -21.61 10.49
CA ASP A 467 2.58 -22.81 10.61
C ASP A 467 4.04 -22.50 10.23
N PRO A 468 5.02 -22.66 11.14
CA PRO A 468 6.43 -22.39 10.87
C PRO A 468 7.03 -23.24 9.73
N GLU A 469 6.42 -24.38 9.39
CA GLU A 469 6.82 -25.21 8.25
C GLU A 469 6.29 -24.65 6.93
N LYS A 470 5.26 -23.80 6.96
CA LYS A 470 4.65 -23.16 5.79
C LYS A 470 5.17 -21.72 5.64
N GLN A 471 5.84 -21.44 4.53
CA GLN A 471 6.54 -20.17 4.31
C GLN A 471 5.61 -19.05 3.83
N SER A 472 6.06 -17.80 3.94
CA SER A 472 5.44 -16.67 3.24
C SER A 472 5.73 -16.73 1.74
N SER A 473 4.83 -16.24 0.90
CA SER A 473 4.98 -16.18 -0.55
C SER A 473 4.35 -14.94 -1.17
N GLY A 474 4.83 -14.54 -2.34
CA GLY A 474 4.18 -13.60 -3.23
C GLY A 474 3.25 -14.32 -4.20
N PHE A 475 2.19 -13.63 -4.63
CA PHE A 475 1.20 -14.18 -5.54
C PHE A 475 0.90 -13.19 -6.65
N LEU A 476 0.91 -13.68 -7.88
CA LEU A 476 0.49 -12.96 -9.08
C LEU A 476 -0.90 -13.43 -9.48
N TYR A 477 -1.88 -12.54 -9.39
CA TYR A 477 -3.24 -12.75 -9.89
C TYR A 477 -3.37 -12.28 -11.34
N LEU A 478 -4.02 -13.09 -12.18
CA LEU A 478 -4.41 -12.76 -13.55
C LEU A 478 -5.88 -13.12 -13.80
N ASP A 479 -6.71 -12.15 -14.18
CA ASP A 479 -8.08 -12.34 -14.71
C ASP A 479 -8.01 -12.54 -16.24
N TYR A 480 -8.87 -13.40 -16.80
CA TYR A 480 -8.89 -13.79 -18.23
C TYR A 480 -10.20 -13.47 -18.95
#